data_AF-A0A329S8S9-F1
#
_entry.id   AF-A0A329S8S9-F1
#
_cell.length_a   1.000
_cell.length_b   1.000
_cell.length_c   1.000
_cell.angle_alpha   90.00
_cell.angle_beta   90.00
_cell.angle_gamma   90.00
#
_symmetry.space_group_name_H-M   'P 1'
#
loop_
_entity.id
_entity.type
_entity.pdbx_description
1 polymer ?
#
loop_
_entity_poly.entity_id
_entity_poly.type
_entity_poly.pdbx_seq_one_letter_code
_entity_poly.pdbx_strand_id
1 'polypeptide(L)'
;MTVSDKYIARVQQQDELVANVPDTFAHTTCTVRMPQVLRDSVSYNGDRLSAEAAKRLLQLADNMVNNAEITLPSTFPEQAAKSPTSRHWESLLAGKNCTWQNSPWFLVEQYIFHLVLLMTDYYTTRFDPFHYAKVAELKGDTA
;
A
#
# COMPACT_ATOMS: atom_id res chain seq x y z
N MET A 1 -30.80 4.39 1.59
CA MET A 1 -30.58 5.76 1.09
C MET A 1 -30.20 5.65 -0.36
N THR A 2 -30.93 6.30 -1.27
CA THR A 2 -30.60 6.31 -2.70
C THR A 2 -29.90 7.62 -3.01
N VAL A 3 -28.66 7.55 -3.49
CA VAL A 3 -27.87 8.72 -3.89
C VAL A 3 -28.43 9.23 -5.22
N SER A 4 -28.54 10.55 -5.42
CA SER A 4 -29.11 11.10 -6.66
C SER A 4 -28.13 11.05 -7.83
N ASP A 5 -28.64 10.86 -9.05
CA ASP A 5 -27.82 10.86 -10.27
C ASP A 5 -27.03 12.17 -10.44
N LYS A 6 -27.62 13.29 -10.02
CA LYS A 6 -26.97 14.61 -10.02
C LYS A 6 -25.75 14.64 -9.10
N TYR A 7 -25.82 13.98 -7.95
CA TYR A 7 -24.68 13.86 -7.05
C TYR A 7 -23.57 12.98 -7.66
N ILE A 8 -23.93 11.83 -8.23
CA ILE A 8 -22.95 10.94 -8.89
C ILE A 8 -22.25 11.64 -10.04
N ALA A 9 -23.00 12.32 -10.91
CA ALA A 9 -22.42 13.09 -12.01
C ALA A 9 -21.47 14.20 -11.51
N ARG A 10 -21.78 14.83 -10.37
CA ARG A 10 -20.91 15.85 -9.78
C ARG A 10 -19.61 15.25 -9.23
N VAL A 11 -19.68 14.08 -8.61
CA VAL A 11 -18.49 13.36 -8.10
C VAL A 11 -17.58 12.94 -9.26
N GLN A 12 -18.14 12.43 -10.36
CA GLN A 12 -17.38 12.02 -11.54
C GLN A 12 -16.67 13.17 -12.27
N GLN A 13 -17.06 14.42 -12.00
CA GLN A 13 -16.39 15.62 -12.54
C GLN A 13 -15.22 16.10 -11.67
N GLN A 14 -15.00 15.53 -10.49
CA GLN A 14 -13.88 15.90 -9.65
C GLN A 14 -12.63 15.12 -10.07
N ASP A 15 -11.49 15.78 -10.04
CA ASP A 15 -10.21 15.12 -10.24
C ASP A 15 -9.83 14.34 -8.99
N GLU A 16 -9.27 13.14 -9.19
CA GLU A 16 -8.70 12.38 -8.10
C GLU A 16 -7.40 13.02 -7.63
N LEU A 17 -7.23 13.13 -6.31
CA LEU A 17 -5.98 13.62 -5.73
C LEU A 17 -4.87 12.60 -6.00
N VAL A 18 -3.80 13.03 -6.68
CA VAL A 18 -2.60 12.24 -6.95
C VAL A 18 -1.40 12.79 -6.17
N ALA A 19 -0.31 12.02 -6.09
CA ALA A 19 0.86 12.36 -5.29
C ALA A 19 2.03 12.95 -6.11
N ASN A 20 1.79 13.40 -7.35
CA ASN A 20 2.82 13.96 -8.23
C ASN A 20 3.05 15.47 -8.07
N VAL A 21 2.26 16.14 -7.23
CA VAL A 21 2.41 17.57 -6.93
C VAL A 21 3.25 17.73 -5.66
N PRO A 22 4.48 18.29 -5.74
CA PRO A 22 5.33 18.52 -4.57
C PRO A 22 4.63 19.34 -3.48
N ASP A 23 5.09 19.21 -2.24
CA ASP A 23 4.59 19.91 -1.04
C ASP A 23 3.12 19.65 -0.67
N THR A 24 2.41 18.82 -1.44
CA THR A 24 1.10 18.32 -1.02
C THR A 24 1.26 17.25 0.05
N PHE A 25 0.21 17.10 0.87
CA PHE A 25 0.15 16.02 1.84
C PHE A 25 0.13 14.64 1.18
N ALA A 26 -0.48 14.51 0.00
CA ALA A 26 -0.48 13.28 -0.79
C ALA A 26 0.94 12.91 -1.24
N HIS A 27 1.69 13.89 -1.76
CA HIS A 27 3.10 13.71 -2.13
C HIS A 27 3.96 13.30 -0.94
N THR A 28 3.84 14.01 0.19
CA THR A 28 4.56 13.68 1.42
C THR A 28 4.19 12.29 1.95
N THR A 29 2.91 11.92 1.86
CA THR A 29 2.46 10.60 2.29
C THR A 29 3.05 9.50 1.42
N CYS A 30 3.06 9.67 0.10
CA CYS A 30 3.58 8.69 -0.84
C CYS A 30 5.12 8.57 -0.80
N THR A 31 5.84 9.69 -0.66
CA THR A 31 7.31 9.71 -0.81
C THR A 31 8.07 9.63 0.52
N VAL A 32 7.43 9.94 1.64
CA VAL A 32 8.08 9.97 2.96
C VAL A 32 7.36 9.05 3.94
N ARG A 33 6.08 9.30 4.23
CA ARG A 33 5.38 8.65 5.36
C ARG A 33 5.18 7.15 5.13
N MET A 34 4.64 6.75 3.97
CA MET A 34 4.41 5.34 3.66
C MET A 34 5.72 4.55 3.49
N PRO A 35 6.74 5.06 2.78
CA PRO A 35 8.07 4.43 2.78
C PRO A 35 8.64 4.24 4.19
N GLN A 36 8.44 5.20 5.09
CA GLN A 36 8.88 5.05 6.48
C GLN A 36 8.13 3.93 7.21
N VAL A 37 6.81 3.83 7.05
CA VAL A 37 6.02 2.72 7.62
C VAL A 37 6.54 1.35 7.16
N LEU A 38 6.97 1.22 5.91
CA LEU A 38 7.55 -0.01 5.39
C LEU A 38 8.92 -0.32 6.03
N ARG A 39 9.77 0.70 6.19
CA ARG A 39 11.08 0.56 6.84
C ARG A 39 10.94 0.21 8.33
N ASP A 40 10.00 0.85 9.01
CA ASP A 40 9.68 0.57 10.42
C ASP A 40 9.17 -0.86 10.59
N SER A 41 8.29 -1.33 9.69
CA SER A 41 7.83 -2.71 9.67
C SER A 41 8.98 -3.72 9.58
N VAL A 42 10.01 -3.43 8.77
CA VAL A 42 11.22 -4.27 8.71
C VAL A 42 12.03 -4.18 10.00
N SER A 43 12.28 -2.97 10.50
CA SER A 43 13.10 -2.73 11.69
C SER A 43 12.53 -3.39 12.95
N TYR A 44 11.21 -3.30 13.14
CA TYR A 44 10.55 -3.81 14.35
C TYR A 44 10.18 -5.30 14.31
N ASN A 45 10.32 -5.95 13.16
CA ASN A 45 9.98 -7.37 12.99
C ASN A 45 11.15 -8.21 12.48
N GLY A 46 12.40 -7.76 12.61
CA GLY A 46 13.57 -8.43 12.02
C GLY A 46 13.78 -9.89 12.45
N ASP A 47 13.29 -10.30 13.61
CA ASP A 47 13.33 -11.66 14.13
C ASP A 47 12.21 -12.57 13.60
N ARG A 48 11.12 -11.98 13.11
CA ARG A 48 9.90 -12.68 12.65
C ARG A 48 9.72 -12.63 11.14
N LEU A 49 10.32 -11.64 10.49
CA LEU A 49 10.22 -11.43 9.06
C LEU A 49 11.32 -12.23 8.34
N SER A 50 10.98 -12.90 7.25
CA SER A 50 12.01 -13.53 6.41
C SER A 50 12.88 -12.46 5.74
N ALA A 51 14.15 -12.78 5.48
CA ALA A 51 15.07 -11.87 4.78
C ALA A 51 14.54 -11.44 3.40
N GLU A 52 13.84 -12.34 2.72
CA GLU A 52 13.22 -12.08 1.43
C GLU A 52 12.02 -11.13 1.55
N ALA A 53 11.16 -11.30 2.56
CA ALA A 53 10.09 -10.35 2.85
C ALA A 53 10.64 -8.96 3.23
N ALA A 54 11.73 -8.91 4.02
CA ALA A 54 12.39 -7.64 4.38
C ALA A 54 12.85 -6.89 3.14
N LYS A 55 13.55 -7.61 2.24
CA LYS A 55 14.05 -7.06 0.99
C LYS A 55 12.91 -6.52 0.12
N ARG A 56 11.79 -7.25 0.00
CA ARG A 56 10.62 -6.82 -0.78
C ARG A 56 10.00 -5.54 -0.24
N LEU A 57 9.85 -5.42 1.08
CA LEU A 57 9.30 -4.22 1.72
C LEU A 57 10.21 -3.00 1.53
N LEU A 58 11.53 -3.17 1.66
CA LEU A 58 12.49 -2.09 1.41
C LEU A 58 12.48 -1.67 -0.07
N GLN A 59 12.42 -2.64 -0.98
CA GLN A 59 12.30 -2.35 -2.41
C GLN A 59 10.99 -1.62 -2.73
N LEU A 60 9.88 -1.98 -2.07
CA LEU A 60 8.61 -1.27 -2.22
C LEU A 60 8.73 0.19 -1.78
N ALA A 61 9.40 0.45 -0.64
CA ALA A 61 9.65 1.80 -0.16
C ALA A 61 10.42 2.63 -1.20
N ASP A 62 11.48 2.07 -1.77
CA ASP A 62 12.28 2.74 -2.80
C ASP A 62 11.51 2.95 -4.10
N ASN A 63 10.70 1.97 -4.51
CA ASN A 63 9.83 2.08 -5.69
C ASN A 63 8.84 3.23 -5.55
N MET A 64 8.28 3.45 -4.36
CA MET A 64 7.36 4.56 -4.08
C MET A 64 8.05 5.92 -4.20
N VAL A 65 9.24 6.07 -3.60
CA VAL A 65 10.04 7.30 -3.69
C VAL A 65 10.40 7.63 -5.14
N ASN A 66 10.77 6.63 -5.92
CA ASN A 66 11.20 6.80 -7.30
C ASN A 66 10.06 6.80 -8.34
N ASN A 67 8.80 6.84 -7.88
CA ASN A 67 7.62 6.81 -8.74
C ASN A 67 7.62 5.63 -9.74
N ALA A 68 8.07 4.46 -9.30
CA ALA A 68 8.09 3.27 -10.13
C ALA A 68 6.67 2.80 -10.47
N GLU A 69 6.58 1.86 -11.42
CA GLU A 69 5.34 1.16 -11.71
C GLU A 69 4.84 0.38 -10.49
N ILE A 70 3.53 0.37 -10.30
CA ILE A 70 2.87 -0.33 -9.20
C ILE A 70 2.99 -1.83 -9.44
N THR A 71 3.61 -2.54 -8.48
CA THR A 71 3.74 -4.00 -8.50
C THR A 71 2.37 -4.67 -8.49
N LEU A 72 2.12 -5.62 -9.38
CA LEU A 72 0.85 -6.36 -9.45
C LEU A 72 0.82 -7.54 -8.45
N PRO A 73 -0.38 -7.92 -7.96
CA PRO A 73 -0.53 -9.08 -7.08
C PRO A 73 0.04 -10.38 -7.66
N SER A 74 -0.06 -10.56 -8.99
CA SER A 74 0.49 -11.71 -9.74
C SER A 74 2.01 -11.93 -9.55
N THR A 75 2.75 -10.93 -9.06
CA THR A 75 4.15 -11.06 -8.65
C THR A 75 4.33 -12.00 -7.45
N PHE A 76 3.28 -12.22 -6.65
CA PHE A 76 3.26 -13.07 -5.46
C PHE A 76 2.20 -14.17 -5.60
N PRO A 77 2.34 -15.11 -6.56
CA PRO A 77 1.24 -15.99 -6.98
C PRO A 77 0.67 -16.85 -5.86
N GLU A 78 1.50 -17.36 -4.95
CA GLU A 78 1.05 -18.20 -3.83
C GLU A 78 0.17 -17.44 -2.83
N GLN A 79 0.51 -16.18 -2.53
CA GLN A 79 -0.26 -15.35 -1.60
C GLN A 79 -1.48 -14.73 -2.30
N ALA A 80 -1.32 -14.31 -3.55
CA ALA A 80 -2.41 -13.76 -4.35
C ALA A 80 -3.54 -14.77 -4.56
N ALA A 81 -3.22 -16.06 -4.72
CA ALA A 81 -4.22 -17.12 -4.80
C ALA A 81 -5.03 -17.31 -3.50
N LYS A 82 -4.46 -16.97 -2.34
CA LYS A 82 -5.09 -17.09 -1.02
C LYS A 82 -5.83 -15.84 -0.58
N SER A 83 -5.55 -14.71 -1.24
CA SER A 83 -6.17 -13.43 -0.96
C SER A 83 -7.55 -13.31 -1.63
N PRO A 84 -8.59 -12.90 -0.89
CA PRO A 84 -9.93 -12.72 -1.46
C PRO A 84 -10.02 -11.54 -2.43
N THR A 85 -9.11 -10.57 -2.34
CA THR A 85 -9.18 -9.30 -3.08
C THR A 85 -8.10 -9.15 -4.16
N SER A 86 -7.11 -10.05 -4.24
CA SER A 86 -6.00 -9.88 -5.19
C SER A 86 -6.46 -9.90 -6.65
N ARG A 87 -7.47 -10.71 -7.01
CA ARG A 87 -8.06 -10.68 -8.35
C ARG A 87 -8.68 -9.32 -8.69
N HIS A 88 -9.31 -8.68 -7.72
CA HIS A 88 -9.90 -7.36 -7.91
C HIS A 88 -8.81 -6.31 -8.15
N TRP A 89 -7.77 -6.32 -7.32
CA TRP A 89 -6.62 -5.42 -7.50
C TRP A 89 -5.89 -5.63 -8.82
N GLU A 90 -5.66 -6.88 -9.23
CA GLU A 90 -5.08 -7.20 -10.53
C GLU A 90 -5.91 -6.57 -11.66
N SER A 91 -7.23 -6.76 -11.66
CA SER A 91 -8.12 -6.18 -12.67
C SER A 91 -8.16 -4.64 -12.64
N LEU A 92 -7.93 -4.03 -11.48
CA LEU A 92 -7.89 -2.58 -11.34
C LEU A 92 -6.60 -1.97 -11.90
N LEU A 93 -5.49 -2.70 -11.88
CA LEU A 93 -4.15 -2.15 -12.15
C LEU A 93 -3.53 -2.66 -13.46
N ALA A 94 -3.78 -3.91 -13.84
CA ALA A 94 -3.13 -4.55 -14.98
C ALA A 94 -3.41 -3.79 -16.28
N GLY A 95 -2.34 -3.52 -17.04
CA GLY A 95 -2.41 -2.85 -18.34
C GLY A 95 -2.70 -1.34 -18.28
N LYS A 96 -2.70 -0.72 -17.10
CA LYS A 96 -3.00 0.71 -16.92
C LYS A 96 -1.79 1.61 -16.70
N ASN A 97 -0.56 1.05 -16.73
CA ASN A 97 0.70 1.76 -16.51
C ASN A 97 0.68 2.65 -15.24
N CYS A 98 0.06 2.14 -14.18
CA CYS A 98 -0.10 2.87 -12.92
C CYS A 98 1.27 3.03 -12.23
N THR A 99 1.62 4.25 -11.84
CA THR A 99 2.82 4.57 -11.05
C THR A 99 2.43 5.14 -9.69
N TRP A 100 3.30 5.03 -8.70
CA TRP A 100 2.98 5.36 -7.30
C TRP A 100 2.51 6.81 -7.08
N GLN A 101 3.03 7.77 -7.84
CA GLN A 101 2.73 9.18 -7.66
C GLN A 101 1.70 9.72 -8.67
N ASN A 102 1.49 9.04 -9.81
CA ASN A 102 0.50 9.45 -10.82
C ASN A 102 -0.82 8.65 -10.74
N SER A 103 -0.94 7.73 -9.80
CA SER A 103 -2.21 7.04 -9.54
C SER A 103 -2.99 7.74 -8.42
N PRO A 104 -4.32 7.56 -8.36
CA PRO A 104 -5.15 8.15 -7.32
C PRO A 104 -4.61 7.81 -5.93
N TRP A 105 -4.39 8.82 -5.10
CA TRP A 105 -3.75 8.67 -3.79
C TRP A 105 -4.53 7.72 -2.89
N PHE A 106 -5.86 7.80 -2.90
CA PHE A 106 -6.71 6.87 -2.15
C PHE A 106 -6.51 5.41 -2.58
N LEU A 107 -6.42 5.15 -3.89
CA LEU A 107 -6.14 3.83 -4.43
C LEU A 107 -4.75 3.35 -3.98
N VAL A 108 -3.74 4.20 -4.11
CA VAL A 108 -2.36 3.92 -3.72
C VAL A 108 -2.26 3.56 -2.25
N GLU A 109 -2.87 4.36 -1.38
CA GLU A 109 -2.82 4.19 0.08
C GLU A 109 -3.44 2.85 0.49
N GLN A 110 -4.61 2.49 -0.06
CA GLN A 110 -5.21 1.19 0.22
C GLN A 110 -4.39 0.02 -0.34
N TYR A 111 -3.85 0.19 -1.55
CA TYR A 111 -3.16 -0.88 -2.24
C TYR A 111 -1.81 -1.23 -1.61
N ILE A 112 -1.09 -0.26 -1.03
CA ILE A 112 0.18 -0.53 -0.31
C ILE A 112 -0.04 -1.55 0.80
N PHE A 113 -1.07 -1.38 1.63
CA PHE A 113 -1.36 -2.33 2.70
C PHE A 113 -1.69 -3.72 2.15
N HIS A 114 -2.39 -3.79 1.02
CA HIS A 114 -2.63 -5.08 0.37
C HIS A 114 -1.32 -5.75 -0.07
N LEU A 115 -0.41 -5.02 -0.72
CA LEU A 115 0.90 -5.53 -1.10
C LEU A 115 1.73 -5.98 0.10
N VAL A 116 1.71 -5.23 1.20
CA VAL A 116 2.44 -5.62 2.43
C VAL A 116 1.94 -6.99 2.90
N LEU A 117 0.63 -7.22 2.96
CA LEU A 117 0.10 -8.53 3.37
C LEU A 117 0.55 -9.67 2.44
N LEU A 118 0.68 -9.42 1.14
CA LEU A 118 1.22 -10.40 0.20
C LEU A 118 2.73 -10.62 0.43
N MET A 119 3.50 -9.54 0.58
CA MET A 119 4.96 -9.60 0.73
C MET A 119 5.41 -10.24 2.05
N THR A 120 4.58 -10.17 3.10
CA THR A 120 4.86 -10.75 4.42
C THR A 120 4.18 -12.10 4.64
N ASP A 121 3.68 -12.73 3.58
CA ASP A 121 3.03 -14.04 3.62
C ASP A 121 1.83 -14.14 4.59
N TYR A 122 1.14 -13.04 4.85
CA TYR A 122 0.06 -12.96 5.84
C TYR A 122 -1.04 -14.00 5.59
N TYR A 123 -1.39 -14.25 4.32
CA TYR A 123 -2.48 -15.18 3.98
C TYR A 123 -2.11 -16.64 4.26
N THR A 124 -0.83 -16.95 4.44
CA THR A 124 -0.32 -18.26 4.86
C THR A 124 -0.04 -18.30 6.36
N THR A 125 0.70 -17.33 6.88
CA THR A 125 1.28 -17.37 8.23
C THR A 125 0.42 -16.69 9.28
N ARG A 126 -0.51 -15.82 8.87
CA ARG A 126 -1.26 -14.89 9.74
C ARG A 126 -0.38 -13.93 10.54
N PHE A 127 0.88 -13.80 10.16
CA PHE A 127 1.78 -12.80 10.75
C PHE A 127 1.32 -11.39 10.38
N ASP A 128 0.95 -10.60 11.39
CA ASP A 128 0.60 -9.18 11.22
C ASP A 128 1.85 -8.30 11.32
N PRO A 129 2.35 -7.72 10.21
CA PRO A 129 3.54 -6.87 10.22
C PRO A 129 3.38 -5.57 11.01
N PHE A 130 2.14 -5.16 11.29
CA PHE A 130 1.84 -3.93 12.02
C PHE A 130 1.56 -4.18 13.51
N HIS A 131 1.67 -5.42 13.98
CA HIS A 131 1.37 -5.77 15.37
C HIS A 131 2.19 -4.95 16.37
N TYR A 132 3.50 -4.78 16.11
CA TYR A 132 4.38 -4.00 16.99
C TYR A 132 3.89 -2.56 17.15
N ALA A 133 3.61 -1.88 16.03
CA ALA A 133 3.15 -0.50 16.03
C ALA A 133 1.84 -0.32 16.82
N LYS A 134 0.89 -1.25 16.64
CA LYS A 134 -0.39 -1.26 17.39
C LYS A 134 -0.16 -1.41 18.89
N VAL A 135 0.76 -2.28 19.30
CA VAL A 135 1.08 -2.48 20.73
C VAL A 135 1.82 -1.29 21.33
N ALA A 136 2.74 -0.67 20.57
CA ALA A 136 3.44 0.54 21.00
C ALA A 136 2.46 1.70 21.22
N GLU A 137 1.52 1.90 20.28
CA GLU A 137 0.46 2.92 20.40
C GLU A 137 -0.41 2.70 21.66
N LEU A 138 -0.80 1.45 21.94
CA LEU A 138 -1.57 1.13 23.14
C LEU A 138 -0.82 1.39 24.46
N LYS A 139 0.52 1.27 24.43
CA LYS A 139 1.36 1.51 25.61
C LYS A 139 1.68 2.98 25.83
N GLY A 140 1.35 3.85 24.87
CA GLY A 140 1.77 5.26 24.88
C GLY A 140 3.24 5.44 24.50
N ASP A 141 3.89 4.41 23.94
CA ASP A 141 5.29 4.42 23.49
C ASP A 141 5.42 5.03 22.07
N THR A 142 4.55 5.98 21.72
CA THR A 142 4.70 6.76 20.49
C THR A 142 5.64 7.92 20.78
N ALA A 143 6.93 7.73 20.52
CA ALA A 143 7.92 8.81 20.48
C ALA A 143 7.68 9.73 19.28
#